data_AF-A0A416V0S3-F1
#
_entry.id   AF-A0A416V0S3-F1
#
_cell.length_a   1.000
_cell.length_b   1.000
_cell.length_c   1.000
_cell.angle_alpha   90.00
_cell.angle_beta   90.00
_cell.angle_gamma   90.00
#
_symmetry.space_group_name_H-M   'P 1'
#
loop_
_entity.id
_entity.type
_entity.pdbx_description
1 polymer ?
#
loop_
_entity_poly.entity_id
_entity_poly.type
_entity_poly.pdbx_seq_one_letter_code
_entity_poly.pdbx_strand_id
1 'polypeptide(L)'
;MVRNILIAVCAFLFVACSKDTESKLFGKWQLQQVEASGTIQETDTVYFNFEHSLFMYQVYFPAVDSFLHCYGYNVMEGDKTLLLELISDPRPVEKFLPYTDWDSTKRTYTIDKLTSKQLILNSKGKTYTFRKF
;
A
#
# COMPACT_ATOMS: atom_id res chain seq x y z
N MET A 1 1.51 -22.29 -56.21
CA MET A 1 2.27 -21.49 -55.23
C MET A 1 1.32 -21.04 -54.14
N VAL A 2 1.30 -21.73 -53.00
CA VAL A 2 0.47 -21.38 -51.85
C VAL A 2 1.40 -20.69 -50.86
N ARG A 3 1.13 -19.41 -50.56
CA ARG A 3 1.89 -18.66 -49.55
C ARG A 3 0.99 -18.44 -48.34
N ASN A 4 1.13 -19.35 -47.37
CA ASN A 4 0.64 -19.18 -46.02
C ASN A 4 1.19 -17.86 -45.45
N ILE A 5 0.29 -17.01 -44.95
CA ILE A 5 0.65 -15.93 -44.03
C ILE A 5 -0.21 -16.15 -42.78
N LEU A 6 0.34 -16.86 -41.79
CA LEU A 6 -0.14 -16.77 -40.41
C LEU A 6 0.30 -15.40 -39.88
N ILE A 7 -0.66 -14.50 -39.65
CA ILE A 7 -0.41 -13.26 -38.91
C ILE A 7 -0.52 -13.59 -37.42
N ALA A 8 0.54 -13.21 -36.70
CA ALA A 8 0.82 -13.54 -35.32
C ALA A 8 -0.27 -13.11 -34.33
N VAL A 9 -0.69 -14.06 -33.49
CA VAL A 9 -1.35 -13.80 -32.21
C VAL A 9 -0.27 -13.53 -31.18
N CYS A 10 -0.05 -12.26 -30.80
CA CYS A 10 0.82 -11.89 -29.67
C CYS A 10 0.28 -10.63 -28.98
N ALA A 11 -0.91 -10.70 -28.39
CA ALA A 11 -1.50 -9.56 -27.65
C ALA A 11 -2.09 -9.91 -26.27
N PHE A 12 -1.70 -11.04 -25.65
CA PHE A 12 -2.28 -11.43 -24.35
C PHE A 12 -1.27 -12.10 -23.39
N LEU A 13 -0.22 -11.39 -22.98
CA LEU A 13 0.71 -11.92 -21.95
C LEU A 13 0.92 -11.02 -20.71
N PHE A 14 0.17 -9.92 -20.53
CA PHE A 14 0.39 -9.02 -19.38
C PHE A 14 -0.47 -9.28 -18.14
N VAL A 15 -1.33 -10.30 -18.10
CA VAL A 15 -2.28 -10.50 -16.97
C VAL A 15 -1.74 -11.42 -15.85
N ALA A 16 -0.53 -11.98 -15.99
CA ALA A 16 0.01 -12.94 -15.01
C ALA A 16 0.88 -12.33 -13.90
N CYS A 17 1.39 -11.10 -14.05
CA CYS A 17 2.29 -10.50 -13.05
C CYS A 17 1.55 -9.83 -11.87
N SER A 18 0.31 -9.39 -12.05
CA SER A 18 -0.43 -8.70 -10.99
C SER A 18 -0.80 -9.63 -9.82
N LYS A 19 -1.16 -10.89 -10.10
CA LYS A 19 -1.55 -11.87 -9.07
C LYS A 19 -0.45 -12.15 -8.04
N ASP A 20 0.80 -12.25 -8.51
CA ASP A 20 1.94 -12.48 -7.61
C ASP A 20 2.23 -11.24 -6.75
N THR A 21 2.09 -10.05 -7.35
CA THR A 21 2.26 -8.76 -6.65
C THR A 21 1.20 -8.55 -5.56
N GLU A 22 -0.08 -8.75 -5.85
CA GLU A 22 -1.16 -8.66 -4.85
C GLU A 22 -0.95 -9.62 -3.69
N SER A 23 -0.59 -10.88 -3.98
CA SER A 23 -0.39 -11.90 -2.93
C SER A 23 0.73 -11.55 -1.96
N LYS A 24 1.80 -10.89 -2.43
CA LYS A 24 2.92 -10.45 -1.58
C LYS A 24 2.54 -9.31 -0.66
N LEU A 25 1.58 -8.48 -1.06
CA LEU A 25 1.10 -7.35 -0.27
C LEU A 25 0.31 -7.80 0.97
N PHE A 26 -0.39 -8.94 0.90
CA PHE A 26 -1.29 -9.41 1.96
C PHE A 26 -0.64 -9.60 3.33
N GLY A 27 -1.29 -9.13 4.38
CA GLY A 27 -0.86 -9.21 5.76
C GLY A 27 -0.43 -7.87 6.34
N LYS A 28 0.12 -7.93 7.55
CA LYS A 28 0.48 -6.75 8.34
C LYS A 28 1.90 -6.28 8.04
N TRP A 29 2.05 -4.97 7.94
CA TRP A 29 3.29 -4.26 7.63
C TRP A 29 3.49 -3.17 8.68
N GLN A 30 4.65 -3.17 9.32
CA GLN A 30 5.05 -2.13 10.27
C GLN A 30 5.91 -1.11 9.55
N LEU A 31 5.52 0.16 9.59
CA LEU A 31 6.35 1.26 9.11
C LEU A 31 7.62 1.31 9.97
N GLN A 32 8.76 1.48 9.33
CA GLN A 32 10.06 1.60 10.00
C GLN A 32 10.56 3.04 9.91
N GLN A 33 10.42 3.65 8.74
CA GLN A 33 10.88 5.02 8.52
C GLN A 33 10.07 5.73 7.43
N VAL A 34 9.99 7.05 7.55
CA VAL A 34 9.56 7.96 6.50
C VAL A 34 10.72 8.89 6.16
N GLU A 35 11.10 8.93 4.89
CA GLU A 35 12.09 9.88 4.38
C GLU A 35 11.40 10.98 3.58
N ALA A 36 11.73 12.24 3.88
CA ALA A 36 11.23 13.41 3.17
C ALA A 36 12.33 14.47 3.06
N SER A 37 12.65 14.90 1.84
CA SER A 37 13.68 15.94 1.59
C SER A 37 15.02 15.64 2.28
N GLY A 38 15.45 14.38 2.29
CA GLY A 38 16.70 13.92 2.92
C GLY A 38 16.65 13.81 4.44
N THR A 39 15.52 14.10 5.08
CA THR A 39 15.31 13.87 6.52
C THR A 39 14.61 12.53 6.72
N ILE A 40 15.16 11.70 7.61
CA ILE A 40 14.60 10.39 7.98
C ILE A 40 13.95 10.50 9.35
N GLN A 41 12.70 10.04 9.44
CA GLN A 41 11.97 9.87 10.68
C GLN A 41 11.69 8.38 10.92
N GLU A 42 12.31 7.81 11.94
CA GLU A 42 12.08 6.43 12.39
C GLU A 42 10.76 6.31 13.17
N THR A 43 10.09 5.16 13.07
CA THR A 43 8.89 4.82 13.83
C THR A 43 8.68 3.30 13.88
N ASP A 44 8.02 2.83 14.93
CA ASP A 44 7.59 1.45 15.10
C ASP A 44 6.10 1.36 15.52
N THR A 45 5.38 2.47 15.48
CA THR A 45 4.02 2.58 15.99
C THR A 45 2.94 2.54 14.91
N VAL A 46 3.32 2.58 13.64
CA VAL A 46 2.38 2.66 12.51
C VAL A 46 2.35 1.35 11.74
N TYR A 47 1.15 0.87 11.43
CA TYR A 47 0.93 -0.39 10.75
C TYR A 47 -0.11 -0.27 9.63
N PHE A 48 0.20 -0.87 8.49
CA PHE A 48 -0.73 -1.12 7.40
C PHE A 48 -1.07 -2.61 7.36
N ASN A 49 -2.34 -2.95 7.21
CA ASN A 49 -2.77 -4.33 7.00
C ASN A 49 -3.58 -4.42 5.71
N PHE A 50 -3.23 -5.38 4.86
CA PHE A 50 -3.89 -5.63 3.58
C PHE A 50 -4.48 -7.03 3.59
N GLU A 51 -5.77 -7.15 3.32
CA GLU A 51 -6.47 -8.43 3.23
C GLU A 51 -7.40 -8.39 2.03
N HIS A 52 -6.99 -9.02 0.92
CA HIS A 52 -7.66 -8.85 -0.38
C HIS A 52 -7.84 -7.36 -0.71
N SER A 53 -9.06 -6.88 -0.91
CA SER A 53 -9.37 -5.47 -1.15
C SER A 53 -9.52 -4.64 0.13
N LEU A 54 -9.45 -5.24 1.32
CA LEU A 54 -9.56 -4.53 2.59
C LEU A 54 -8.22 -3.95 3.02
N PHE A 55 -8.30 -2.77 3.63
CA PHE A 55 -7.16 -2.07 4.20
C PHE A 55 -7.47 -1.65 5.63
N MET A 56 -6.47 -1.73 6.51
CA MET A 56 -6.53 -1.13 7.84
C MET A 56 -5.26 -0.31 8.09
N TYR A 57 -5.44 0.95 8.46
CA TYR A 57 -4.40 1.82 8.99
C TYR A 57 -4.51 1.80 10.51
N GLN A 58 -3.46 1.34 11.19
CA GLN A 58 -3.38 1.27 12.64
C GLN A 58 -2.20 2.10 13.19
N VAL A 59 -2.44 2.81 14.29
CA VAL A 59 -1.46 3.62 15.04
C VAL A 59 -1.47 3.17 16.50
N TYR A 60 -0.30 2.79 17.01
CA TYR A 60 -0.08 2.43 18.41
C TYR A 60 0.26 3.67 19.24
N PHE A 61 -0.33 3.77 20.43
CA PHE A 61 -0.05 4.82 21.41
C PHE A 61 0.61 4.19 22.63
N PRO A 62 1.96 4.17 22.71
CA PRO A 62 2.68 3.52 23.80
C PRO A 62 2.31 4.07 25.18
N ALA A 63 1.99 5.37 25.27
CA ALA A 63 1.67 6.04 26.52
C ALA A 63 0.41 5.48 27.23
N VAL A 64 -0.50 4.87 26.48
CA VAL A 64 -1.77 4.33 26.99
C VAL A 64 -1.98 2.87 26.59
N ASP A 65 -0.94 2.22 26.05
CA ASP A 65 -0.95 0.86 25.52
C ASP A 65 -2.22 0.54 24.69
N SER A 66 -2.50 1.39 23.70
CA SER A 66 -3.73 1.29 22.92
C SER A 66 -3.49 1.53 21.43
N PHE A 67 -4.43 1.04 20.62
CA PHE A 67 -4.39 1.22 19.17
C PHE A 67 -5.59 2.04 18.70
N LEU A 68 -5.29 3.04 17.89
CA LEU A 68 -6.28 3.64 17.01
C LEU A 68 -6.19 2.96 15.64
N HIS A 69 -7.33 2.75 14.99
CA HIS A 69 -7.36 2.20 13.64
C HIS A 69 -8.52 2.79 12.85
N CYS A 70 -8.36 2.77 11.53
CA CYS A 70 -9.38 3.09 10.55
C CYS A 70 -9.32 2.05 9.43
N TYR A 71 -10.50 1.64 8.96
CA TYR A 71 -10.67 0.69 7.88
C TYR A 71 -10.80 1.40 6.55
N GLY A 72 -10.65 0.62 5.48
CA GLY A 72 -10.71 1.13 4.14
C GLY A 72 -10.56 0.04 3.10
N TYR A 73 -10.29 0.50 1.88
CA TYR A 73 -10.06 -0.35 0.73
C TYR A 73 -8.68 -0.09 0.13
N ASN A 74 -8.14 -1.12 -0.52
CA ASN A 74 -6.98 -1.01 -1.38
C ASN A 74 -7.32 -1.49 -2.79
N VAL A 75 -6.72 -0.84 -3.79
CA VAL A 75 -6.82 -1.20 -5.20
C VAL A 75 -5.43 -1.15 -5.81
N MET A 76 -5.03 -2.25 -6.45
CA MET A 76 -3.83 -2.32 -7.28
C MET A 76 -4.16 -1.92 -8.71
N GLU A 77 -3.55 -0.85 -9.21
CA GLU A 77 -3.61 -0.45 -10.61
C GLU A 77 -2.29 -0.84 -11.30
N GLY A 78 -2.33 -1.98 -12.00
CA GLY A 78 -1.12 -2.61 -12.53
C GLY A 78 -0.18 -3.09 -11.42
N ASP A 79 1.13 -3.12 -11.71
CA ASP A 79 2.11 -3.74 -10.79
C ASP A 79 2.74 -2.74 -9.80
N LYS A 80 2.51 -1.43 -9.96
CA LYS A 80 3.24 -0.39 -9.23
C LYS A 80 2.38 0.68 -8.59
N THR A 81 1.08 0.71 -8.82
CA THR A 81 0.22 1.77 -8.27
C THR A 81 -0.72 1.17 -7.24
N LEU A 82 -0.66 1.66 -6.01
CA LEU A 82 -1.51 1.25 -4.90
C LEU A 82 -2.38 2.43 -4.48
N LEU A 83 -3.69 2.29 -4.63
CA LEU A 83 -4.67 3.29 -4.20
C LEU A 83 -5.28 2.81 -2.90
N LEU A 84 -5.23 3.65 -1.87
CA LEU A 84 -5.82 3.38 -0.58
C LEU A 84 -6.91 4.41 -0.29
N GLU A 85 -8.02 3.97 0.28
CA GLU A 85 -9.14 4.81 0.67
C GLU A 85 -9.61 4.40 2.07
N LEU A 86 -9.65 5.36 3.00
CA LEU A 86 -10.21 5.19 4.34
C LEU A 86 -11.71 5.50 4.34
N ILE A 87 -12.47 4.76 5.15
CA ILE A 87 -13.91 4.93 5.30
C ILE A 87 -14.30 5.34 6.72
N SER A 88 -15.44 6.01 6.84
CA SER A 88 -16.00 6.44 8.13
C SER A 88 -16.81 5.33 8.82
N ASP A 89 -16.17 4.18 9.08
CA ASP A 89 -16.77 3.02 9.75
C ASP A 89 -15.72 2.31 10.64
N PRO A 90 -15.96 2.09 11.94
CA PRO A 90 -17.15 2.49 12.72
C PRO A 90 -17.10 3.94 13.24
N ARG A 91 -16.04 4.69 12.90
CA ARG A 91 -15.81 6.05 13.37
C ARG A 91 -15.55 6.99 12.18
N PRO A 92 -15.93 8.28 12.30
CA PRO A 92 -15.61 9.26 11.28
C PRO A 92 -14.10 9.33 11.02
N VAL A 93 -13.71 9.26 9.74
CA VAL A 93 -12.31 9.29 9.29
C VAL A 93 -11.60 10.59 9.70
N GLU A 94 -12.33 11.69 9.85
CA GLU A 94 -11.83 12.99 10.31
C GLU A 94 -11.26 12.93 11.74
N LYS A 95 -11.70 11.96 12.55
CA LYS A 95 -11.13 11.71 13.88
C LYS A 95 -9.84 10.89 13.85
N PHE A 96 -9.53 10.26 12.71
CA PHE A 96 -8.34 9.43 12.50
C PHE A 96 -7.23 10.17 11.77
N LEU A 97 -7.56 10.95 10.73
CA LEU A 97 -6.59 11.66 9.89
C LEU A 97 -5.54 12.48 10.65
N PRO A 98 -5.84 13.16 11.77
CA PRO A 98 -4.85 13.91 12.54
C PRO A 98 -3.68 13.08 13.09
N TYR A 99 -3.81 11.75 13.13
CA TYR A 99 -2.76 10.82 13.58
C TYR A 99 -1.94 10.22 12.42
N THR A 100 -2.17 10.71 11.21
CA THR A 100 -1.54 10.26 9.97
C THR A 100 -0.90 11.43 9.26
N ASP A 101 -0.13 11.17 8.21
CA ASP A 101 0.35 12.21 7.30
C ASP A 101 -0.51 12.36 6.03
N TRP A 102 -1.74 11.86 6.08
CA TRP A 102 -2.72 12.00 5.01
C TRP A 102 -3.51 13.30 5.19
N ASP A 103 -3.69 14.02 4.09
CA ASP A 103 -4.48 15.24 3.98
C ASP A 103 -5.91 14.99 3.46
N SER A 104 -6.21 13.76 3.05
CA SER A 104 -7.52 13.34 2.58
C SER A 104 -7.78 11.88 2.91
N THR A 105 -9.00 11.40 2.69
CA THR A 105 -9.35 9.98 2.89
C THR A 105 -8.70 9.04 1.88
N LYS A 106 -8.11 9.57 0.80
CA LYS A 106 -7.48 8.77 -0.26
C LYS A 106 -6.00 9.07 -0.35
N ARG A 107 -5.22 8.05 -0.67
CA ARG A 107 -3.80 8.18 -0.95
C ARG A 107 -3.39 7.20 -2.04
N THR A 108 -2.72 7.74 -3.05
CA THR A 108 -2.07 6.93 -4.09
C THR A 108 -0.59 6.82 -3.78
N TYR A 109 -0.07 5.60 -3.85
CA TYR A 109 1.34 5.27 -3.70
C TYR A 109 1.88 4.63 -4.96
N THR A 110 3.14 4.92 -5.27
CA THR A 110 3.95 4.08 -6.15
C THR A 110 4.68 3.04 -5.30
N ILE A 111 4.64 1.78 -5.71
CA ILE A 111 5.38 0.68 -5.09
C ILE A 111 6.76 0.64 -5.74
N ASP A 112 7.78 1.08 -5.00
CA ASP A 112 9.17 1.02 -5.44
C ASP A 112 9.75 -0.39 -5.20
N LYS A 113 9.31 -1.05 -4.14
CA LYS A 113 9.73 -2.41 -3.80
C LYS A 113 8.63 -3.17 -3.06
N LEU A 114 8.36 -4.39 -3.50
CA LEU A 114 7.53 -5.35 -2.78
C LEU A 114 8.17 -6.73 -2.80
N THR A 115 8.44 -7.25 -1.60
CA THR A 115 8.99 -8.59 -1.36
C THR A 115 8.18 -9.25 -0.24
N SER A 116 8.51 -10.49 0.15
CA SER A 116 7.85 -11.13 1.30
C SER A 116 8.19 -10.47 2.66
N LYS A 117 9.23 -9.63 2.74
CA LYS A 117 9.74 -9.05 3.99
C LYS A 117 9.76 -7.53 4.03
N GLN A 118 9.79 -6.88 2.88
CA GLN A 118 9.95 -5.43 2.76
C GLN A 118 8.98 -4.87 1.72
N LEU A 119 8.36 -3.75 2.08
CA LEU A 119 7.52 -2.93 1.23
C LEU A 119 8.06 -1.49 1.27
N ILE A 120 8.31 -0.89 0.10
CA ILE A 120 8.71 0.50 -0.04
C ILE A 120 7.69 1.20 -0.91
N LEU A 121 7.06 2.23 -0.36
CA LEU A 121 6.07 3.05 -1.03
C LEU A 121 6.60 4.48 -1.21
N ASN A 122 6.27 5.12 -2.32
CA ASN A 122 6.50 6.54 -2.56
C ASN A 122 5.18 7.27 -2.73
N SER A 123 5.03 8.44 -2.12
CA SER A 123 3.91 9.33 -2.39
C SER A 123 4.20 10.75 -1.92
N LYS A 124 3.84 11.76 -2.75
CA LYS A 124 4.01 13.20 -2.44
C LYS A 124 5.43 13.58 -1.99
N GLY A 125 6.45 13.03 -2.65
CA GLY A 125 7.86 13.33 -2.33
C GLY A 125 8.37 12.69 -1.03
N LYS A 126 7.62 11.72 -0.48
CA LYS A 126 8.03 10.94 0.70
C LYS A 126 8.20 9.46 0.34
N THR A 127 9.20 8.84 0.94
CA THR A 127 9.44 7.39 0.85
C THR A 127 9.14 6.74 2.19
N TYR A 128 8.34 5.67 2.18
CA TYR A 128 7.89 4.95 3.35
C TYR A 128 8.43 3.52 3.28
N THR A 129 9.25 3.14 4.26
CA THR A 129 9.83 1.80 4.32
C THR A 129 9.15 0.98 5.40
N PHE A 130 8.61 -0.16 5.02
CA PHE A 130 7.92 -1.09 5.91
C PHE A 130 8.63 -2.43 5.97
N ARG A 131 8.50 -3.11 7.10
CA ARG A 131 8.81 -4.54 7.25
C ARG A 131 7.54 -5.35 7.45
N LYS A 132 7.58 -6.63 7.09
CA LYS A 132 6.51 -7.57 7.45
C LYS A 132 6.43 -7.73 8.97
N PHE A 133 5.22 -7.74 9.53
CA PHE A 133 4.95 -7.94 10.95
C PHE A 133 4.34 -9.32 11.20
#